data_AF-A0A8H6UYG1-F1
#
_entry.id   AF-A0A8H6UYG1-F1
#
_cell.length_a   1.000
_cell.length_b   1.000
_cell.length_c   1.000
_cell.angle_alpha   90.00
_cell.angle_beta   90.00
_cell.angle_gamma   90.00
#
_symmetry.space_group_name_H-M   'P 1'
#
loop_
_entity.id
_entity.type
_entity.pdbx_description
1 polymer ?
#
loop_
_entity_poly.entity_id
_entity_poly.type
_entity_poly.pdbx_seq_one_letter_code
_entity_poly.pdbx_strand_id
1 'polypeptide(L)'
;MPLDTIYLTRHGHRLSWTIDYKTGTYKAHFPTATGNPADPTLTSHGVRQSHELAAHIASPGFQPKPFRVYCSPFYRCLQTIQPAVEALKAKQQHEQSSDIEPGADFDVRIENGIG
;
A
#
# COMPACT_ATOMS: atom_id res chain seq x y z
N MET A 1 -23.72 6.58 -1.34
CA MET A 1 -23.37 7.35 -0.14
C MET A 1 -22.28 8.36 -0.49
N PRO A 2 -22.26 9.55 0.10
CA PRO A 2 -21.15 10.49 -0.07
C PRO A 2 -19.87 9.93 0.59
N LEU A 3 -18.70 10.43 0.17
CA LEU A 3 -17.42 10.13 0.82
C LEU A 3 -17.34 10.88 2.17
N ASP A 4 -17.19 10.15 3.28
CA ASP A 4 -17.11 10.73 4.64
C ASP A 4 -15.77 10.47 5.35
N THR A 5 -15.08 9.38 5.00
CA THR A 5 -13.90 8.90 5.70
C THR A 5 -12.75 8.65 4.71
N ILE A 6 -11.59 9.24 4.99
CA ILE A 6 -10.36 9.02 4.22
C ILE A 6 -9.25 8.58 5.16
N TYR A 7 -8.71 7.38 4.92
CA TYR A 7 -7.49 6.93 5.55
C TYR A 7 -6.31 7.21 4.64
N LEU A 8 -5.25 7.79 5.20
CA LEU A 8 -3.99 8.03 4.51
C LEU A 8 -2.86 7.31 5.24
N THR A 9 -2.11 6.51 4.50
CA THR A 9 -0.92 5.83 5.02
C THR A 9 0.29 6.10 4.13
N ARG A 10 1.46 6.13 4.75
CA ARG A 10 2.74 6.18 4.05
C ARG A 10 3.22 4.77 3.76
N HIS A 11 4.01 4.60 2.69
CA HIS A 11 4.73 3.35 2.47
C HIS A 11 5.63 3.00 3.67
N GLY A 12 5.90 1.71 3.87
CA GLY A 12 6.80 1.22 4.90
C GLY A 12 8.26 1.65 4.70
N HIS A 13 9.12 1.26 5.64
CA HIS A 13 10.55 1.55 5.58
C HIS A 13 11.19 0.98 4.30
N ARG A 14 11.86 1.83 3.52
CA ARG A 14 12.40 1.51 2.18
C ARG A 14 13.91 1.35 2.16
N LEU A 15 14.43 0.66 1.15
CA LEU A 15 15.84 0.76 0.79
C LEU A 15 16.17 2.20 0.33
N SER A 16 17.41 2.61 0.54
CA SER A 16 17.90 3.92 0.12
C SER A 16 18.23 3.96 -1.37
N TRP A 17 18.13 5.16 -1.93
CA TRP A 17 18.69 5.52 -3.23
C TRP A 17 19.22 6.94 -3.11
N THR A 18 20.10 7.30 -4.03
CA THR A 18 20.76 8.60 -4.07
C THR A 18 20.63 9.22 -5.45
N ILE A 19 20.80 10.54 -5.52
CA ILE A 19 20.88 11.30 -6.77
C ILE A 19 22.22 12.00 -6.79
N ASP A 20 22.92 11.90 -7.92
CA ASP A 20 24.01 12.80 -8.23
C ASP A 20 23.43 14.11 -8.77
N TYR A 21 23.47 15.17 -7.98
CA TYR A 21 22.87 16.47 -8.34
C TYR A 21 23.55 17.16 -9.52
N LYS A 22 24.80 16.80 -9.84
CA LYS A 22 25.52 17.38 -10.99
C LYS A 22 25.12 16.72 -12.30
N THR A 23 24.90 15.40 -12.27
CA THR A 23 24.58 14.61 -13.47
C THR A 23 23.11 14.29 -13.61
N GLY A 24 22.30 14.51 -12.57
CA GLY A 24 20.90 14.09 -12.51
C GLY A 24 20.72 12.57 -12.43
N THR A 25 21.80 11.81 -12.23
CA THR A 25 21.74 10.35 -12.27
C THR A 25 21.26 9.78 -10.95
N TYR A 26 20.20 8.98 -11.00
CA TYR A 26 19.66 8.24 -9.85
C TYR A 26 20.38 6.91 -9.69
N LYS A 27 20.73 6.56 -8.44
CA LYS A 27 21.46 5.33 -8.11
C LYS A 27 20.81 4.61 -6.93
N ALA A 28 20.54 3.33 -7.10
CA ALA A 28 20.14 2.42 -6.04
C ALA A 28 21.31 1.49 -5.71
N HIS A 29 21.47 1.13 -4.43
CA HIS A 29 22.49 0.17 -4.01
C HIS A 29 22.16 -1.27 -4.43
N PHE A 30 20.88 -1.56 -4.65
CA PHE A 30 20.38 -2.87 -5.04
C PHE A 30 19.48 -2.73 -6.27
N PRO A 31 19.40 -3.77 -7.13
CA PRO A 31 18.45 -3.80 -8.22
C PRO A 31 17.02 -3.56 -7.73
N THR A 32 16.28 -2.70 -8.44
CA THR A 32 14.87 -2.45 -8.16
C THR A 32 13.99 -3.31 -9.06
N ALA A 33 12.82 -3.72 -8.56
CA ALA A 33 11.89 -4.57 -9.32
C ALA A 33 11.42 -3.94 -10.63
N THR A 34 11.38 -2.60 -10.69
CA THR A 34 10.95 -1.83 -11.86
C THR A 34 12.11 -1.38 -12.74
N GLY A 35 13.36 -1.62 -12.34
CA GLY A 35 14.56 -1.07 -12.98
C GLY A 35 14.77 0.43 -12.75
N ASN A 36 13.79 1.15 -12.18
CA ASN A 36 13.93 2.56 -11.82
C ASN A 36 14.70 2.68 -10.49
N PRO A 37 15.88 3.34 -10.45
CA PRO A 37 16.65 3.48 -9.22
C PRO A 37 15.95 4.31 -8.12
N ALA A 38 15.04 5.20 -8.49
CA ALA A 38 14.23 5.99 -7.55
C ALA A 38 13.03 5.22 -6.98
N ASP A 39 12.83 3.97 -7.41
CA ASP A 39 11.75 3.10 -6.95
C ASP A 39 12.27 1.86 -6.19
N PRO A 40 12.91 2.06 -5.03
CA PRO A 40 13.42 0.97 -4.21
C PRO A 40 12.26 0.16 -3.60
N THR A 41 12.56 -1.09 -3.26
CA THR A 41 11.66 -1.95 -2.48
C THR A 41 11.69 -1.58 -0.99
N LEU A 42 10.76 -2.17 -0.23
CA LEU A 42 10.79 -2.14 1.24
C LEU A 42 11.98 -2.93 1.80
N THR A 43 12.52 -2.50 2.94
CA THR A 43 13.43 -3.33 3.74
C THR A 43 12.65 -4.47 4.41
N SER A 44 13.35 -5.46 4.98
CA SER A 44 12.71 -6.50 5.81
C SER A 44 11.87 -5.92 6.94
N HIS A 45 12.33 -4.83 7.55
CA HIS A 45 11.57 -4.08 8.55
C HIS A 45 10.32 -3.43 7.95
N GLY A 46 10.43 -2.81 6.76
CA GLY A 46 9.29 -2.23 6.06
C GLY A 46 8.24 -3.26 5.64
N VAL A 47 8.65 -4.47 5.26
CA VAL A 47 7.74 -5.59 5.00
C VAL A 47 7.02 -6.02 6.29
N ARG A 48 7.72 -6.07 7.42
CA ARG A 48 7.04 -6.33 8.71
C ARG A 48 5.98 -5.26 9.03
N GLN A 49 6.32 -3.98 8.82
CA GLN A 49 5.37 -2.88 9.01
C GLN A 49 4.12 -3.01 8.12
N SER A 50 4.26 -3.52 6.89
CA SER A 50 3.09 -3.72 6.02
C SER A 50 2.15 -4.82 6.52
N HIS A 51 2.69 -5.89 7.11
CA HIS A 51 1.88 -6.92 7.76
C HIS A 51 1.22 -6.43 9.06
N GLU A 52 1.93 -5.63 9.86
CA GLU A 52 1.36 -5.02 11.07
C GLU A 52 0.20 -4.06 10.71
N LEU A 53 0.36 -3.26 9.65
CA LEU A 53 -0.70 -2.41 9.11
C LEU A 53 -1.90 -3.25 8.67
N ALA A 54 -1.67 -4.35 7.93
CA ALA A 54 -2.73 -5.24 7.48
C ALA A 54 -3.51 -5.85 8.66
N ALA A 55 -2.80 -6.31 9.69
CA ALA A 55 -3.41 -6.85 10.90
C ALA A 55 -4.26 -5.79 11.62
N HIS A 56 -3.78 -4.55 11.70
CA HIS A 56 -4.53 -3.44 12.29
C HIS A 56 -5.80 -3.12 11.50
N ILE A 57 -5.70 -2.94 10.17
CA ILE A 57 -6.85 -2.65 9.30
C ILE A 57 -7.87 -3.79 9.34
N ALA A 58 -7.42 -5.04 9.39
CA ALA A 58 -8.30 -6.20 9.48
C ALA A 58 -8.85 -6.44 10.89
N SER A 59 -8.39 -5.74 11.92
CA SER A 59 -8.84 -5.96 13.30
C SER A 59 -10.30 -5.49 13.51
N PRO A 60 -11.06 -6.09 14.45
CA PRO A 60 -12.45 -5.66 14.71
C PRO A 60 -12.59 -4.18 15.12
N GLY A 61 -11.56 -3.63 15.78
CA GLY A 61 -11.58 -2.27 16.30
C GLY A 61 -11.31 -1.17 15.25
N PHE A 62 -10.87 -1.53 14.04
CA PHE A 62 -10.66 -0.56 12.96
C PHE A 62 -11.95 -0.40 12.15
N GLN A 63 -12.68 0.68 12.37
CA GLN A 63 -13.92 0.99 11.66
C GLN A 63 -14.02 2.48 11.27
N PRO A 64 -14.71 2.82 10.18
CA PRO A 64 -15.23 1.89 9.15
C PRO A 64 -14.12 1.18 8.38
N LYS A 65 -14.44 0.01 7.80
CA LYS A 65 -13.54 -0.61 6.82
C LYS A 65 -13.45 0.26 5.56
N PRO A 66 -12.28 0.31 4.88
CA PRO A 66 -12.17 1.02 3.62
C PRO A 66 -13.17 0.46 2.60
N PHE A 67 -13.93 1.31 1.92
CA PHE A 67 -14.78 0.87 0.80
C PHE A 67 -13.96 0.68 -0.49
N ARG A 68 -12.86 1.43 -0.62
CA ARG A 68 -11.99 1.42 -1.79
C ARG A 68 -10.54 1.71 -1.40
N VAL A 69 -9.60 1.14 -2.14
CA VAL A 69 -8.17 1.33 -1.96
C VAL A 69 -7.53 1.96 -3.20
N TYR A 70 -6.87 3.09 -3.00
CA TYR A 70 -6.08 3.78 -4.02
C TYR A 70 -4.61 3.73 -3.61
N CYS A 71 -3.73 3.46 -4.58
CA CYS A 71 -2.30 3.36 -4.31
C CYS A 71 -1.47 4.08 -5.36
N SER A 72 -0.42 4.75 -4.90
CA SER A 72 0.65 5.25 -5.78
C SER A 72 1.31 4.08 -6.53
N PRO A 73 1.74 4.29 -7.79
CA PRO A 73 2.34 3.25 -8.63
C PRO A 73 3.75 2.82 -8.20
N PHE A 74 4.41 3.56 -7.30
CA PHE A 74 5.73 3.18 -6.80
C PHE A 74 5.66 1.81 -6.12
N TYR A 75 6.60 0.92 -6.46
CA TYR A 75 6.57 -0.47 -6.03
C TYR A 75 6.49 -0.64 -4.50
N ARG A 76 7.20 0.20 -3.75
CA ARG A 76 7.13 0.22 -2.27
C ARG A 76 5.73 0.49 -1.71
N CYS A 77 4.91 1.27 -2.41
CA CYS A 77 3.54 1.57 -2.00
C CYS A 77 2.65 0.33 -2.21
N LEU A 78 2.80 -0.33 -3.37
CA LEU A 78 2.13 -1.61 -3.66
C LEU A 78 2.51 -2.68 -2.63
N GLN A 79 3.80 -2.84 -2.32
CA GLN A 79 4.28 -3.75 -1.28
C GLN A 79 3.71 -3.44 0.11
N THR A 80 3.42 -2.18 0.40
CA THR A 80 2.87 -1.78 1.70
C THR A 80 1.40 -2.15 1.81
N ILE A 81 0.61 -1.92 0.76
CA ILE A 81 -0.84 -2.08 0.84
C ILE A 81 -1.31 -3.51 0.52
N GLN A 82 -0.51 -4.28 -0.22
CA GLN A 82 -0.86 -5.62 -0.68
C GLN A 82 -1.36 -6.54 0.45
N PRO A 83 -0.66 -6.70 1.60
CA PRO A 83 -1.12 -7.59 2.66
C PRO A 83 -2.47 -7.16 3.26
N ALA A 84 -2.75 -5.86 3.32
CA ALA A 84 -4.01 -5.34 3.84
C ALA A 84 -5.18 -5.63 2.90
N VAL A 85 -4.97 -5.44 1.59
CA VAL A 85 -5.95 -5.76 0.55
C VAL A 85 -6.26 -7.26 0.52
N GLU A 86 -5.23 -8.10 0.58
CA GLU A 86 -5.41 -9.56 0.63
C GLU A 86 -6.20 -9.98 1.88
N ALA A 87 -5.89 -9.39 3.05
CA ALA A 87 -6.63 -9.67 4.28
C ALA A 87 -8.10 -9.22 4.22
N LEU A 88 -8.40 -8.07 3.60
CA LEU A 88 -9.76 -7.58 3.41
C LEU A 88 -10.55 -8.44 2.41
N LYS A 89 -9.92 -8.86 1.30
CA LYS A 89 -10.53 -9.78 0.33
C LYS A 89 -10.85 -11.14 0.96
N ALA A 90 -9.94 -11.69 1.75
CA ALA A 90 -10.17 -12.94 2.47
C ALA A 90 -11.36 -12.81 3.43
N LYS A 91 -11.45 -11.72 4.20
CA LYS A 91 -12.60 -11.44 5.07
C LYS A 91 -13.93 -11.36 4.30
N GLN A 92 -13.93 -10.70 3.15
CA GLN A 92 -15.12 -10.57 2.30
C GLN A 92 -15.61 -11.93 1.78
N GLN A 93 -14.68 -12.82 1.39
CA GLN A 93 -15.02 -14.15 0.85
C GLN A 93 -15.61 -15.11 1.90
N HIS A 94 -15.24 -14.96 3.17
CA HIS A 94 -15.66 -15.87 4.22
C HIS A 94 -17.07 -15.57 4.80
N GLU A 95 -17.85 -14.64 4.22
CA GLU A 95 -19.21 -14.24 4.64
C GLU A 95 -19.38 -13.91 6.15
N GLN A 96 -18.26 -13.70 6.85
CA GLN A 96 -18.20 -13.58 8.32
C GLN A 96 -18.14 -12.14 8.83
N SER A 97 -18.22 -11.15 7.95
CA SER A 97 -17.94 -9.75 8.30
C SER A 97 -19.16 -8.88 8.01
N SER A 98 -19.98 -8.64 9.03
CA SER A 98 -21.03 -7.60 9.01
C SER A 98 -20.44 -6.18 8.97
N ASP A 99 -19.12 -6.04 9.09
CA ASP A 99 -18.38 -4.79 9.15
C ASP A 99 -17.75 -4.32 7.84
N ILE A 100 -17.72 -5.17 6.80
CA ILE A 100 -17.42 -4.73 5.43
C ILE A 100 -18.74 -4.35 4.74
N GLU A 101 -18.80 -3.12 4.24
CA GLU A 101 -19.98 -2.65 3.55
C GLU A 101 -20.25 -3.41 2.24
N PRO A 102 -21.52 -3.73 1.92
CA PRO A 102 -21.88 -4.34 0.65
C PRO A 102 -21.40 -3.51 -0.55
N GLY A 103 -20.73 -4.17 -1.50
CA GLY A 103 -20.21 -3.52 -2.71
C GLY A 103 -18.82 -2.89 -2.55
N ALA A 104 -18.15 -3.06 -1.41
CA ALA A 104 -16.74 -2.72 -1.26
C ALA A 104 -15.89 -3.46 -2.31
N ASP A 105 -14.92 -2.75 -2.87
CA ASP A 105 -14.04 -3.24 -3.93
C ASP A 105 -12.58 -2.95 -3.57
N PHE A 106 -11.84 -4.04 -3.38
CA PHE A 106 -10.45 -4.04 -2.93
C PHE A 106 -9.46 -4.25 -4.08
N ASP A 107 -9.89 -4.25 -5.34
CA ASP A 107 -8.93 -4.16 -6.44
C ASP A 107 -8.19 -2.82 -6.38
N VAL A 108 -6.86 -2.92 -6.22
CA VAL A 108 -6.00 -1.74 -6.06
C VAL A 108 -6.00 -0.97 -7.37
N ARG A 109 -6.63 0.21 -7.35
CA ARG A 109 -6.52 1.16 -8.45
C ARG A 109 -5.17 1.84 -8.37
N ILE A 110 -4.36 1.62 -9.40
CA ILE A 110 -3.11 2.32 -9.60
C ILE A 110 -3.45 3.68 -10.19
N GLU A 111 -3.17 4.75 -9.45
CA GLU A 111 -3.43 6.11 -9.90
C GLU A 111 -2.11 6.83 -10.16
N ASN A 112 -1.93 7.35 -11.38
CA ASN A 112 -0.72 8.09 -11.76
C ASN A 112 -0.65 9.49 -11.12
N GLY A 113 -1.65 9.88 -10.33
CA GLY A 113 -1.80 11.22 -9.77
C GLY A 113 -2.42 12.20 -10.78
N ILE A 114 -2.36 13.49 -10.43
CA ILE A 114 -2.81 14.59 -11.30
C ILE A 114 -1.58 14.99 -12.13
N GLY A 115 -1.52 14.53 -13.37
CA GLY A 115 -0.48 14.85 -14.36
C GLY A 115 -1.12 15.35 -15.64
#